data_AF-E2C9M1-F1
#
_entry.id   AF-E2C9M1-F1
#
_cell.length_a   1.000
_cell.length_b   1.000
_cell.length_c   1.000
_cell.angle_alpha   90.00
_cell.angle_beta   90.00
_cell.angle_gamma   90.00
#
_symmetry.space_group_name_H-M   'P 1'
#
loop_
_entity.id
_entity.type
_entity.pdbx_description
1 polymer ?
#
loop_
_entity_poly.entity_id
_entity_poly.type
_entity_poly.pdbx_seq_one_letter_code
_entity_poly.pdbx_strand_id
1 'polypeptide(L)' 'KVYATKSQDLDDLRGRITLEIELIPPETFRNAVSAVYNRLAHCQAVEGQQFEHLL' A
#
# COMPACT_ATOMS: atom_id res chain seq x y z
N LYS A 1 -2.28 -1.09 -12.23
CA LYS A 1 -3.43 -1.56 -13.05
C LYS A 1 -4.51 -0.50 -13.17
N VAL A 2 -5.01 0.10 -12.07
CA VAL A 2 -5.93 1.27 -12.11
C VAL A 2 -5.45 2.37 -13.08
N TYR A 3 -4.18 2.78 -12.95
CA TYR A 3 -3.57 3.85 -13.75
C TYR A 3 -2.76 3.35 -14.95
N ALA A 4 -2.85 2.07 -15.30
CA ALA A 4 -2.12 1.54 -16.46
C ALA A 4 -2.61 2.17 -17.78
N THR A 5 -3.88 2.58 -17.81
CA THR A 5 -4.49 3.36 -18.87
C THR A 5 -5.27 4.52 -18.26
N LYS A 6 -5.46 5.59 -19.03
CA LYS A 6 -6.30 6.72 -18.61
C LYS A 6 -7.74 6.24 -18.42
N SER A 7 -8.36 6.60 -17.30
CA SER A 7 -9.79 6.35 -17.07
C SER A 7 -10.64 7.27 -17.93
N GLN A 8 -11.82 6.79 -18.32
CA GLN A 8 -12.74 7.54 -19.18
C GLN A 8 -13.45 8.65 -18.40
N ASP A 9 -13.88 8.33 -17.18
CA ASP A 9 -14.55 9.22 -16.25
C ASP A 9 -14.29 8.77 -14.79
N LEU A 10 -15.01 9.39 -13.84
CA LEU A 10 -14.88 9.09 -12.42
C LEU A 10 -15.52 7.75 -12.02
N ASP A 11 -16.54 7.29 -12.75
CA ASP A 11 -17.23 6.04 -12.44
C ASP A 11 -16.40 4.85 -12.92
N ASP A 12 -15.80 4.94 -14.11
CA ASP A 12 -14.78 4.00 -14.59
C ASP A 12 -13.59 3.93 -13.62
N LEU A 13 -13.07 5.09 -13.18
CA LEU A 13 -11.98 5.11 -12.21
C LEU A 13 -12.36 4.41 -10.90
N ARG A 14 -13.57 4.69 -10.37
CA ARG A 14 -14.06 4.06 -9.13
C ARG A 14 -14.21 2.55 -9.31
N GLY A 15 -14.81 2.10 -10.41
CA GLY A 15 -14.96 0.67 -10.72
C GLY A 15 -13.63 -0.06 -10.78
N ARG A 16 -12.61 0.54 -11.42
CA ARG A 16 -11.25 -0.01 -11.47
C ARG A 16 -10.61 -0.13 -10.09
N ILE A 17 -10.79 0.88 -9.23
CA ILE A 17 -10.27 0.84 -7.85
C ILE A 17 -10.93 -0.32 -7.08
N THR A 18 -12.26 -0.45 -7.16
CA THR A 18 -12.99 -1.52 -6.47
C THR A 18 -12.53 -2.90 -6.93
N LEU A 19 -12.43 -3.12 -8.25
CA LEU A 19 -11.96 -4.40 -8.81
C LEU A 19 -10.54 -4.73 -8.33
N GLU A 20 -9.65 -3.75 -8.28
CA GLU A 20 -8.29 -3.99 -7.78
C GLU A 20 -8.25 -4.29 -6.28
N ILE A 21 -9.13 -3.68 -5.47
CA ILE A 21 -9.27 -4.00 -4.05
C ILE A 21 -9.76 -5.44 -3.84
N GLU A 22 -10.74 -5.89 -4.63
CA GLU A 22 -11.29 -7.25 -4.55
C GLU A 22 -10.25 -8.32 -4.91
N LEU A 23 -9.26 -7.96 -5.72
CA LEU A 23 -8.16 -8.86 -6.12
C LEU A 23 -7.02 -8.93 -5.10
N ILE A 24 -7.03 -8.11 -4.04
CA ILE A 24 -5.98 -8.14 -3.01
C ILE A 24 -6.07 -9.43 -2.20
N PRO A 25 -5.02 -10.27 -2.19
CA PRO A 25 -5.03 -11.50 -1.40
C PRO A 25 -5.17 -11.21 0.11
N PRO A 26 -5.94 -11.99 0.88
CA PRO A 26 -6.13 -11.76 2.31
C PRO A 26 -4.83 -11.73 3.13
N GLU A 27 -3.79 -12.47 2.70
CA GLU A 27 -2.47 -12.42 3.32
C GLU A 27 -1.81 -11.04 3.25
N THR A 28 -2.16 -10.22 2.25
CA THR A 28 -1.62 -8.88 2.06
C THR A 28 -1.97 -7.99 3.26
N PHE A 29 -3.16 -8.14 3.83
CA PHE A 29 -3.56 -7.39 5.03
C PHE A 29 -2.71 -7.78 6.24
N ARG A 30 -2.42 -9.07 6.42
CA ARG A 30 -1.55 -9.54 7.50
C ARG A 30 -0.12 -9.05 7.31
N ASN A 31 0.40 -9.12 6.08
CA ASN A 31 1.73 -8.64 5.75
C ASN A 31 1.86 -7.14 5.96
N ALA A 32 0.83 -6.36 5.60
CA ALA A 32 0.80 -4.92 5.84
C ALA A 32 0.87 -4.59 7.34
N VAL A 33 0.08 -5.28 8.18
CA VAL A 33 0.14 -5.09 9.64
C VAL A 33 1.52 -5.44 10.20
N SER A 34 2.10 -6.59 9.79
CA SER A 34 3.45 -6.97 10.21
C SER A 34 4.51 -5.95 9.77
N ALA A 35 4.40 -5.41 8.54
CA ALA A 35 5.31 -4.41 8.03
C ALA A 35 5.27 -3.11 8.84
N VAL A 36 4.12 -2.72 9.42
CA VAL A 36 4.03 -1.56 10.32
C VAL A 36 4.93 -1.75 11.55
N TYR A 37 4.88 -2.91 12.21
CA TYR A 37 5.73 -3.16 13.38
C TYR A 37 7.22 -3.15 13.05
N ASN A 38 7.61 -3.71 11.91
CA ASN A 38 9.00 -3.65 11.44
C ASN A 38 9.42 -2.18 11.22
N ARG A 39 8.59 -1.40 10.52
CA ARG A 39 8.84 0.03 10.28
C ARG A 39 8.92 0.85 11.56
N LEU A 40 8.10 0.53 12.58
CA LEU A 40 8.18 1.16 13.89
C LEU A 40 9.52 0.87 14.59
N ALA A 41 10.02 -0.37 14.52
CA ALA A 41 11.32 -0.71 15.07
C ALA A 41 12.46 0.05 14.37
N HIS A 42 12.41 0.16 13.04
CA HIS A 42 13.37 0.97 12.29
C HIS A 42 13.29 2.46 12.68
N CYS A 43 12.09 3.02 12.77
CA CYS A 43 11.85 4.38 13.22
C CYS A 43 12.49 4.66 14.59
N GLN A 44 12.32 3.74 15.54
CA GLN A 44 12.92 3.85 16.87
C GLN A 44 14.46 3.80 16.80
N ALA A 45 15.01 2.91 15.98
CA ALA A 45 16.47 2.77 15.83
C ALA A 45 17.15 4.01 15.24
N VAL A 46 16.43 4.78 14.41
CA VAL A 46 16.93 6.05 13.82
C VAL A 46 16.40 7.30 14.51
N GLU A 47 15.93 7.19 15.75
CA GLU A 47 15.44 8.31 16.56
C GLU A 47 14.34 9.13 15.86
N GLY A 48 13.46 8.47 15.11
CA GLY A 48 12.34 9.09 14.42
C GLY A 48 12.66 9.73 13.07
N GLN A 49 13.90 9.63 12.58
CA GLN A 49 14.27 10.12 11.25
C GLN A 49 13.66 9.26 10.13
N GLN A 50 13.67 9.79 8.89
CA GLN A 50 13.22 9.03 7.73
C GLN A 50 14.13 7.83 7.46
N PHE A 51 13.56 6.64 7.38
CA PHE A 51 14.29 5.36 7.30
C PHE A 51 13.98 4.57 6.00
N GLU A 52 13.26 5.15 5.04
CA GLU A 52 12.89 4.42 3.80
C GLU A 52 14.11 3.96 3.00
N HIS A 53 15.22 4.71 3.05
CA HIS A 53 16.48 4.34 2.40
C HIS A 53 17.20 3.14 3.06
N LEU A 54 16.72 2.66 4.22
CA LEU A 54 17.27 1.54 4.97
C LEU A 54 16.45 0.26 4.81
N LEU A 55 15.33 0.31 4.06
CA LEU A 55 14.36 -0.77 3.87
C LEU A 55 14.44 -1.39 2.47
#